data_AF-A0A1B6C123-F1
#
_entry.id   AF-A0A1B6C123-F1
#
_cell.length_a   1.000
_cell.length_b   1.000
_cell.length_c   1.000
_cell.angle_alpha   90.00
_cell.angle_beta   90.00
_cell.angle_gamma   90.00
#
_symmetry.space_group_name_H-M   'P 1'
#
loop_
_entity.id
_entity.type
_entity.pdbx_description
1 polymer ?
#
loop_
_entity_poly.entity_id
_entity_poly.type
_entity_poly.pdbx_seq_one_letter_code
_entity_poly.pdbx_strand_id
1 'polypeptide(L)'
;NTVHPGPSTHKVSKQSIERVSALYTSKDGITNWNIHKPKITKRAKQNIVKKIPSVNRSFRELNHPVDCWKIFFPDDMISDIVRFTNQQLQEMGPNYTRARDCNNTDFVEIQAFIGLLYLIGVCTL
;
A
#
# COMPACT_ATOMS: atom_id res chain seq x y z
N ASN A 1 25.58 11.89 -75.65
CA ASN A 1 24.58 12.73 -76.33
C ASN A 1 23.66 11.79 -77.11
N THR A 2 22.45 11.51 -76.64
CA THR A 2 21.34 12.47 -76.57
C THR A 2 20.43 12.21 -75.35
N VAL A 3 20.00 13.31 -74.73
CA VAL A 3 19.10 13.39 -73.56
C VAL A 3 17.69 13.63 -74.09
N HIS A 4 16.69 12.84 -73.65
CA HIS A 4 15.26 13.16 -73.82
C HIS A 4 14.42 12.61 -72.65
N PRO A 5 13.26 13.22 -72.36
CA PRO A 5 12.88 13.63 -71.01
C PRO A 5 12.07 12.57 -70.24
N GLY A 6 12.24 12.57 -68.92
CA GLY A 6 11.52 11.70 -68.01
C GLY A 6 10.03 12.08 -67.88
N PRO A 7 9.11 11.11 -67.78
CA PRO A 7 7.71 11.39 -67.52
C PRO A 7 7.47 11.54 -66.01
N SER A 8 6.69 12.57 -65.71
CA SER A 8 6.26 13.07 -64.42
C SER A 8 5.87 11.99 -63.41
N THR A 9 6.49 12.05 -62.24
CA THR A 9 5.99 11.42 -61.01
C THR A 9 4.61 12.00 -60.68
N HIS A 10 3.54 11.32 -61.08
CA HIS A 10 2.25 11.51 -60.44
C HIS A 10 2.35 10.98 -59.02
N LYS A 11 2.68 11.88 -58.07
CA LYS A 11 2.42 11.64 -56.66
C LYS A 11 0.89 11.60 -56.51
N VAL A 12 0.32 10.40 -56.61
CA VAL A 12 -1.01 10.15 -56.07
C VAL A 12 -0.86 10.32 -54.56
N SER A 13 -1.19 11.50 -54.07
CA SER A 13 -1.35 11.73 -52.65
C SER A 13 -2.42 10.75 -52.18
N LYS A 14 -2.01 9.78 -51.37
CA LYS A 14 -2.97 9.04 -50.55
C LYS A 14 -3.57 10.07 -49.61
N GLN A 15 -4.67 10.70 -50.02
CA GLN A 15 -5.55 11.39 -49.09
C GLN A 15 -5.97 10.33 -48.08
N SER A 16 -5.32 10.35 -46.92
CA SER A 16 -5.76 9.67 -45.73
C SER A 16 -7.16 10.18 -45.45
N ILE A 17 -8.17 9.40 -45.82
CA ILE A 17 -9.54 9.59 -45.37
C ILE A 17 -9.46 9.50 -43.85
N GLU A 18 -9.40 10.66 -43.21
CA GLU A 18 -9.48 10.79 -41.77
C GLU A 18 -10.86 10.26 -41.40
N ARG A 19 -10.91 9.00 -40.96
CA ARG A 19 -12.15 8.40 -40.48
C ARG A 19 -12.51 9.21 -39.25
N VAL A 20 -13.44 10.16 -39.40
CA VAL A 20 -14.07 10.86 -38.29
C VAL A 20 -14.69 9.78 -37.41
N SER A 21 -13.95 9.31 -36.42
CA SER A 21 -14.47 8.42 -35.40
C SER A 21 -15.48 9.26 -34.64
N ALA A 22 -16.76 8.90 -34.70
CA ALA A 22 -17.79 9.60 -33.96
C ALA A 22 -17.36 9.65 -32.46
N LEU A 23 -17.11 10.85 -31.95
CA LEU A 23 -16.64 11.14 -30.60
C LEU A 23 -17.63 12.14 -29.98
N TYR A 24 -18.02 11.92 -28.73
CA TYR A 24 -18.69 12.96 -27.93
C TYR A 24 -17.64 13.73 -27.15
N THR A 25 -17.69 15.06 -27.19
CA THR A 25 -16.81 15.91 -26.39
C THR A 25 -17.54 16.35 -25.13
N SER A 26 -16.88 16.22 -23.97
CA SER A 26 -17.40 16.73 -22.68
C SER A 26 -17.63 18.24 -22.76
N LYS A 27 -18.46 18.78 -21.85
CA LYS A 27 -18.72 20.22 -21.73
C LYS A 27 -17.44 21.04 -21.55
N ASP A 28 -16.40 20.42 -20.99
CA ASP A 28 -15.10 21.02 -20.70
C ASP A 28 -14.19 21.07 -21.94
N GLY A 29 -14.64 20.55 -23.09
CA GLY A 29 -13.90 20.57 -24.36
C GLY A 29 -12.69 19.62 -24.44
N ILE A 30 -12.27 19.05 -23.32
CA ILE A 30 -11.00 18.31 -23.20
C ILE A 30 -11.20 16.80 -23.36
N THR A 31 -12.23 16.24 -22.72
CA THR A 31 -12.44 14.79 -22.68
C THR A 31 -13.29 14.35 -23.86
N ASN A 32 -12.75 13.49 -24.71
CA ASN A 32 -13.48 12.90 -25.84
C ASN A 32 -13.83 11.43 -25.56
N TRP A 33 -15.11 11.09 -25.77
CA TRP A 33 -15.67 9.75 -25.58
C TRP A 33 -15.86 9.07 -26.93
N ASN A 34 -15.20 7.94 -27.14
CA ASN A 34 -15.37 7.18 -28.37
C ASN A 34 -16.73 6.47 -28.37
N ILE A 35 -17.55 6.75 -29.38
CA ILE A 35 -18.91 6.20 -29.50
C ILE A 35 -18.88 4.71 -29.90
N HIS A 36 -17.81 4.30 -30.57
CA HIS A 36 -17.70 2.93 -31.06
C HIS A 36 -16.96 2.06 -30.04
N LYS A 37 -17.45 0.82 -29.89
CA LYS A 37 -16.76 -0.20 -29.10
C LYS A 37 -15.31 -0.32 -29.58
N PRO A 38 -14.32 -0.33 -28.66
CA PRO A 38 -12.93 -0.52 -29.05
C PRO A 38 -12.81 -1.86 -29.80
N LYS A 39 -12.06 -1.86 -30.90
CA LYS A 39 -11.79 -3.11 -31.62
C LYS A 39 -11.09 -4.07 -30.66
N ILE A 40 -11.64 -5.28 -30.53
CA ILE A 40 -11.03 -6.36 -29.76
C ILE A 40 -9.68 -6.68 -30.43
N THR A 41 -8.62 -6.14 -29.87
CA THR A 41 -7.24 -6.40 -30.28
C THR A 41 -6.63 -7.36 -29.27
N LYS A 42 -5.79 -8.29 -29.73
CA LYS A 42 -5.03 -9.15 -28.82
C LYS A 42 -4.19 -8.24 -27.94
N ARG A 43 -4.35 -8.34 -26.61
CA ARG A 43 -3.53 -7.59 -25.64
C ARG A 43 -2.07 -7.86 -25.97
N ALA A 44 -1.28 -6.81 -26.19
CA ALA A 44 0.15 -6.96 -26.44
C ALA A 44 0.78 -7.74 -25.27
N LYS A 45 1.69 -8.69 -25.58
CA LYS A 45 2.45 -9.43 -24.57
C LYS A 45 3.30 -8.42 -23.80
N GLN A 46 2.83 -8.03 -22.63
CA GLN A 46 3.57 -7.21 -21.67
C GLN A 46 4.03 -8.11 -20.53
N ASN A 47 5.21 -7.85 -19.99
CA ASN A 47 5.70 -8.58 -18.82
C ASN A 47 4.88 -8.15 -17.60
N ILE A 48 3.83 -8.92 -17.30
CA ILE A 48 3.03 -8.69 -16.10
C ILE A 48 3.82 -9.27 -14.92
N VAL A 49 4.63 -8.44 -14.28
CA VAL A 49 5.23 -8.78 -12.98
C VAL A 49 4.08 -8.90 -11.98
N LYS A 50 3.64 -10.13 -11.71
CA LYS A 50 2.62 -10.43 -10.70
C LYS A 50 3.22 -10.20 -9.32
N LYS A 51 2.99 -9.02 -8.73
CA LYS A 51 3.28 -8.80 -7.31
C LYS A 51 2.21 -9.49 -6.48
N ILE A 52 2.46 -10.74 -6.11
CA ILE A 52 1.59 -11.48 -5.19
C ILE A 52 1.72 -10.81 -3.81
N PRO A 53 0.61 -10.46 -3.14
CA PRO A 53 0.68 -10.01 -1.77
C PRO A 53 1.22 -11.16 -0.91
N SER A 54 2.47 -11.04 -0.49
CA SER A 54 3.16 -12.02 0.34
C SER A 54 3.87 -11.28 1.47
N VAL A 55 4.10 -12.00 2.57
CA VAL A 55 4.91 -11.52 3.68
C VAL A 55 6.28 -11.12 3.14
N ASN A 56 6.81 -10.01 3.66
CA ASN A 56 8.12 -9.53 3.28
C ASN A 56 9.15 -10.65 3.48
N ARG A 57 10.12 -10.76 2.56
CA ARG A 57 11.14 -11.83 2.61
C ARG A 57 11.87 -11.85 3.95
N SER A 58 12.08 -10.69 4.57
CA SER A 58 12.72 -10.54 5.88
C SER A 58 11.96 -11.21 7.04
N PHE A 59 10.66 -11.46 6.89
CA PHE A 59 9.81 -12.06 7.93
C PHE A 59 9.28 -13.44 7.52
N ARG A 60 9.67 -13.95 6.35
CA ARG A 60 9.19 -15.22 5.81
C ARG A 60 9.70 -16.44 6.58
N GLU A 61 10.85 -16.29 7.25
CA GLU A 61 11.51 -17.37 8.00
C GLU A 61 11.12 -17.42 9.49
N LEU A 62 10.28 -16.48 9.94
CA LEU A 62 9.80 -16.42 11.32
C LEU A 62 8.73 -17.49 11.53
N ASN A 63 9.09 -18.57 12.23
CA ASN A 63 8.22 -19.71 12.48
C ASN A 63 7.58 -19.70 13.88
N HIS A 64 8.07 -18.86 14.79
CA HIS A 64 7.53 -18.77 16.14
C HIS A 64 6.51 -17.63 16.26
N PRO A 65 5.32 -17.89 16.86
CA PRO A 65 4.29 -16.88 17.03
C PRO A 65 4.76 -15.62 17.79
N VAL A 66 5.64 -15.81 18.78
CA VAL A 66 6.21 -14.71 19.56
C VAL A 66 7.10 -13.81 18.70
N ASP A 67 7.92 -14.39 17.82
CA ASP A 67 8.79 -13.62 16.93
C ASP A 67 7.96 -12.83 15.91
N CYS A 68 6.87 -13.41 15.40
CA CYS A 68 5.91 -12.71 14.56
C CYS A 68 5.23 -11.56 15.31
N TRP A 69 4.87 -11.77 16.58
CA TRP A 69 4.25 -10.76 17.43
C TRP A 69 5.16 -9.55 17.65
N LYS A 70 6.46 -9.80 17.87
CA LYS A 70 7.48 -8.74 18.04
C LYS A 70 7.65 -7.82 16.81
N ILE A 71 7.24 -8.26 15.62
CA ILE A 71 7.22 -7.39 14.42
C ILE A 71 6.18 -6.27 14.59
N PHE A 72 5.03 -6.60 15.19
CA PHE A 72 3.95 -5.64 15.43
C PHE A 72 4.18 -4.83 16.70
N PHE A 73 4.74 -5.49 17.73
CA PHE A 73 5.05 -4.90 19.02
C PHE A 73 6.54 -5.05 19.31
N PRO A 74 7.40 -4.19 18.71
CA PRO A 74 8.83 -4.25 18.95
C PRO A 74 9.16 -3.88 20.40
N ASP A 75 10.27 -4.41 20.90
CA ASP A 75 10.68 -4.23 22.31
C ASP A 75 10.81 -2.72 22.66
N ASP A 76 11.30 -1.88 21.73
CA ASP A 76 11.37 -0.42 21.91
C ASP A 76 10.01 0.22 22.19
N MET A 77 8.94 -0.26 21.54
CA MET A 77 7.59 0.27 21.76
C MET A 77 7.07 -0.12 23.14
N ILE A 78 7.39 -1.33 23.61
CA ILE A 78 7.06 -1.75 24.98
C ILE A 78 7.85 -0.91 25.99
N SER A 79 9.13 -0.65 25.73
CA SER A 79 9.94 0.24 26.56
C SER A 79 9.39 1.67 26.62
N ASP A 80 8.89 2.20 25.50
CA ASP A 80 8.25 3.51 25.47
C ASP A 80 6.95 3.53 26.30
N ILE A 81 6.13 2.46 26.22
CA ILE A 81 4.93 2.31 27.06
C ILE A 81 5.32 2.33 28.54
N VAL A 82 6.30 1.51 28.95
CA VAL A 82 6.79 1.49 30.33
C VAL A 82 7.25 2.87 30.78
N ARG A 83 8.02 3.59 29.94
CA ARG A 83 8.52 4.94 30.26
C ARG A 83 7.37 5.91 30.52
N PHE A 84 6.40 5.99 29.61
CA PHE A 84 5.29 6.94 29.72
C PHE A 84 4.31 6.55 30.83
N THR A 85 4.09 5.27 31.07
CA THR A 85 3.29 4.78 32.20
C THR A 85 3.96 5.14 33.53
N ASN A 86 5.28 4.94 33.65
CA ASN A 86 6.02 5.31 34.86
C ASN A 86 6.03 6.82 35.09
N GLN A 87 6.12 7.62 34.04
CA GLN A 87 5.97 9.07 34.15
C GLN A 87 4.59 9.43 34.73
N GLN A 88 3.52 8.79 34.24
CA GLN A 88 2.19 9.04 34.78
C GLN A 88 2.00 8.54 36.21
N LEU A 89 2.59 7.40 36.57
CA LEU A 89 2.56 6.91 37.96
C LEU A 89 3.25 7.89 38.91
N GLN A 90 4.34 8.53 38.48
CA GLN A 90 4.98 9.59 39.28
C GLN A 90 4.08 10.81 39.48
N GLU A 91 3.33 11.22 38.45
CA GLU A 91 2.38 12.33 38.54
C GLU A 91 1.17 12.00 39.44
N MET A 92 0.69 10.75 39.40
CA MET A 92 -0.47 10.31 40.18
C MET A 92 -0.11 9.87 41.60
N GLY A 93 1.14 9.49 41.86
CA GLY A 93 1.63 8.97 43.14
C GLY A 93 1.20 9.75 44.39
N PRO A 94 1.23 11.09 44.40
CA PRO A 94 0.77 11.89 45.55
C PRO A 94 -0.70 11.70 45.92
N ASN A 95 -1.54 11.21 45.00
CA ASN A 95 -2.97 10.98 45.23
C ASN A 95 -3.26 9.67 45.96
N TYR A 96 -2.27 8.77 46.10
CA TYR A 96 -2.45 7.47 46.73
C TYR A 96 -1.98 7.48 48.18
N THR A 97 -2.83 7.00 49.10
CA THR A 97 -2.50 6.89 50.53
C THR A 97 -1.43 5.83 50.79
N ARG A 98 -1.26 4.85 49.90
CA ARG A 98 -0.33 3.73 50.04
C ARG A 98 0.66 3.75 48.88
N ALA A 99 1.96 3.78 49.19
CA ALA A 99 3.03 3.80 48.19
C ALA A 99 2.99 2.60 47.22
N ARG A 100 2.56 1.42 47.69
CA ARG A 100 2.47 0.20 46.88
C ARG A 100 1.47 0.30 45.73
N ASP A 101 0.42 1.10 45.89
CA ASP A 101 -0.68 1.18 44.93
C ASP A 101 -0.27 1.98 43.68
N CYS A 102 0.89 2.64 43.71
CA CYS A 102 1.44 3.45 42.61
C CYS A 102 2.94 3.16 42.40
N ASN A 103 3.32 1.88 42.40
CA ASN A 103 4.67 1.48 42.06
C ASN A 103 4.91 1.58 40.54
N ASN A 104 6.15 1.88 40.17
CA ASN A 104 6.60 1.82 38.78
C ASN A 104 6.39 0.44 38.18
N THR A 105 6.04 0.41 36.90
CA THR A 105 5.93 -0.77 36.07
C THR A 105 7.24 -1.14 35.40
N ASP A 106 7.40 -2.43 35.10
CA ASP A 106 8.53 -2.98 34.34
C ASP A 106 8.08 -3.58 32.99
N PHE A 107 9.06 -3.82 32.12
CA PHE A 107 8.88 -4.42 30.80
C PHE A 107 8.10 -5.74 30.85
N VAL A 108 8.46 -6.63 31.79
CA VAL A 108 7.81 -7.93 31.95
C VAL A 108 6.36 -7.77 32.39
N GLU A 109 6.06 -6.79 33.25
CA GLU A 109 4.71 -6.54 33.74
C GLU A 109 3.78 -6.04 32.63
N ILE A 110 4.27 -5.12 31.77
CA ILE A 110 3.51 -4.65 30.60
C ILE A 110 3.30 -5.79 29.59
N GLN A 111 4.30 -6.65 29.35
CA GLN A 111 4.12 -7.83 28.50
C GLN A 111 3.10 -8.81 29.08
N ALA A 112 3.16 -9.08 30.38
CA ALA A 112 2.20 -9.94 31.07
C ALA A 112 0.77 -9.35 31.01
N PHE A 113 0.64 -8.03 31.18
CA PHE A 113 -0.63 -7.33 31.06
C PHE A 113 -1.22 -7.44 29.65
N ILE A 114 -0.42 -7.25 28.60
CA ILE A 114 -0.87 -7.45 27.21
C ILE A 114 -1.28 -8.91 26.98
N GLY A 115 -0.51 -9.87 27.50
CA GLY A 115 -0.87 -11.29 27.45
C GLY A 115 -2.23 -11.58 28.11
N LEU A 116 -2.52 -10.94 29.25
CA LEU A 116 -3.82 -11.02 29.91
C LEU A 116 -4.95 -10.42 29.06
N LEU A 117 -4.72 -9.28 28.39
CA LEU A 117 -5.70 -8.70 27.47
C LEU A 117 -6.04 -9.63 26.30
N TYR A 118 -5.04 -10.32 25.74
CA TYR A 118 -5.28 -11.35 24.73
C TYR A 118 -6.09 -12.52 25.29
N LEU A 119 -5.77 -13.00 26.49
CA LEU A 119 -6.51 -14.09 27.13
C LEU A 119 -7.96 -13.70 27.38
N ILE A 120 -8.21 -12.48 27.88
CA ILE A 120 -9.57 -11.96 28.08
C ILE A 120 -10.33 -11.97 26.75
N GLY A 121 -9.75 -11.43 25.68
CA GLY A 121 -10.40 -11.36 24.37
C GLY A 121 -10.67 -12.73 23.72
N VAL A 122 -9.81 -13.73 23.97
CA VAL A 122 -10.01 -15.10 23.48
C VAL A 122 -11.03 -15.86 24.34
N CYS A 123 -10.99 -15.71 25.67
CA CYS A 123 -11.88 -16.42 26.58
C CYS A 123 -13.31 -15.86 26.65
N THR A 124 -13.55 -14.62 26.18
CA THR A 124 -14.89 -14.02 26.14
C THR A 124 -15.67 -14.31 24.85
N LEU A 125 -15.06 -14.95 23.86
CA LEU A 125 -15.71 -15.47 22.65
C LEU A 125 -16.15 -16.92 22.85
#